data_AF-A0A957I1Q7-F1
#
_entry.id   AF-A0A957I1Q7-F1
#
_cell.length_a   1.000
_cell.length_b   1.000
_cell.length_c   1.000
_cell.angle_alpha   90.00
_cell.angle_beta   90.00
_cell.angle_gamma   90.00
#
_symmetry.space_group_name_H-M   'P 1'
#
loop_
_entity.id
_entity.type
_entity.pdbx_description
1 polymer ?
#
loop_
_entity_poly.entity_id
_entity_poly.type
_entity_poly.pdbx_seq_one_letter_code
_entity_poly.pdbx_strand_id
1 'polypeptide(L)'
;MKIISNRFSIVLYCVLFNLLFEYSARGLAYTVSRPLFYLFMAGIYTSYYAILEDLIVRFKLTNLQIALFSLFWSFYPTTFITNNLINAQTYGGRTLLGINLGAFLFILFFAWPFLQGIFTFYLANRLVPRDWDHPRMGVIGYALAIGYLLIIPQISNRAAGAAGVRPITYIAVLLLMAGILAWFILSVRRDRKRPAPAFEALPFMDFLVIASVVVLFALGTFFYQGRAVVTTQPLSQRAVVIQHGWLALSAVAFLIYRLFIRRRDVVV
;
A
#
# COMPACT_ATOMS: atom_id res chain seq x y z
N MET A 1 -6.81 16.27 25.18
CA MET A 1 -6.69 14.78 25.16
C MET A 1 -6.61 14.34 23.70
N LYS A 2 -5.45 13.91 23.18
CA LYS A 2 -5.39 13.37 21.82
C LYS A 2 -6.04 11.98 21.82
N ILE A 3 -7.27 11.90 21.33
CA ILE A 3 -8.14 10.70 21.31
C ILE A 3 -7.53 9.59 20.43
N ILE A 4 -6.62 9.96 19.53
CA ILE A 4 -5.95 9.10 18.56
C ILE A 4 -4.45 9.37 18.67
N SER A 5 -3.61 8.33 18.69
CA SER A 5 -2.15 8.53 18.61
C SER A 5 -1.81 9.13 17.26
N ASN A 6 -0.87 10.08 17.22
CA ASN A 6 -0.48 10.72 15.95
C ASN A 6 -0.11 9.68 14.87
N ARG A 7 0.46 8.54 15.30
CA ARG A 7 0.71 7.36 14.45
C ARG A 7 -0.55 6.85 13.74
N PHE A 8 -1.60 6.57 14.50
CA PHE A 8 -2.84 6.03 13.93
C PHE A 8 -3.49 7.06 13.01
N SER A 9 -3.45 8.34 13.37
CA SER A 9 -3.90 9.42 12.49
C SER A 9 -3.14 9.44 11.17
N ILE A 10 -1.80 9.36 11.20
CA ILE A 10 -0.97 9.31 9.98
C ILE A 10 -1.36 8.11 9.11
N VAL A 11 -1.42 6.92 9.69
CA VAL A 11 -1.82 5.69 8.96
C VAL A 11 -3.22 5.86 8.37
N LEU A 12 -4.17 6.39 9.14
CA LEU A 12 -5.54 6.62 8.69
C LEU A 12 -5.61 7.61 7.52
N TYR A 13 -4.91 8.74 7.60
CA TYR A 13 -4.83 9.69 6.48
C TYR A 13 -4.23 9.05 5.24
N CYS A 14 -3.19 8.23 5.41
CA CYS A 14 -2.61 7.49 4.30
C CYS A 14 -3.60 6.54 3.65
N VAL A 15 -4.35 5.78 4.46
CA VAL A 15 -5.40 4.86 3.99
C VAL A 15 -6.50 5.63 3.26
N LEU A 16 -7.01 6.72 3.83
CA LEU A 16 -8.09 7.51 3.23
C LEU A 16 -7.68 8.10 1.89
N PHE A 17 -6.48 8.68 1.79
CA PHE A 17 -5.95 9.20 0.52
C PHE A 17 -5.90 8.12 -0.57
N ASN A 18 -5.43 6.92 -0.22
CA ASN A 18 -5.31 5.82 -1.18
C ASN A 18 -6.65 5.20 -1.56
N LEU A 19 -7.61 5.14 -0.64
CA LEU A 19 -8.97 4.75 -0.95
C LEU A 19 -9.66 5.75 -1.88
N LEU A 20 -9.44 7.06 -1.68
CA LEU A 20 -9.92 8.09 -2.59
C LEU A 20 -9.27 7.99 -3.97
N PHE A 21 -7.97 7.69 -4.03
CA PHE A 21 -7.27 7.43 -5.28
C PHE A 21 -7.87 6.22 -6.02
N GLU A 22 -8.05 5.07 -5.36
CA GLU A 22 -8.66 3.88 -5.95
C GLU A 22 -10.11 4.12 -6.38
N TYR A 23 -10.88 4.85 -5.58
CA TYR A 23 -12.25 5.25 -5.92
C TYR A 23 -12.28 6.11 -7.18
N SER A 24 -11.38 7.09 -7.27
CA SER A 24 -11.28 7.99 -8.42
C SER A 24 -10.87 7.23 -9.69
N ALA A 25 -9.98 6.24 -9.56
CA ALA A 25 -9.52 5.42 -10.68
C ALA A 25 -10.57 4.39 -11.15
N ARG A 26 -11.43 3.88 -10.27
CA ARG A 26 -12.41 2.82 -10.60
C ARG A 26 -13.82 3.33 -10.85
N GLY A 27 -14.12 4.56 -10.42
CA GLY A 27 -15.40 5.24 -10.62
C GLY A 27 -16.53 4.77 -9.71
N LEU A 28 -17.58 5.59 -9.63
CA LEU A 28 -18.74 5.39 -8.73
C LEU A 28 -19.49 4.08 -9.01
N ALA A 29 -19.61 3.68 -10.28
CA ALA A 29 -20.32 2.45 -10.66
C ALA A 29 -19.67 1.18 -10.07
N TYR A 30 -18.34 1.15 -9.94
CA TYR A 30 -17.63 0.04 -9.32
C TYR A 30 -17.82 0.02 -7.80
N THR A 31 -17.93 1.20 -7.18
CA THR A 31 -18.19 1.36 -5.75
C THR A 31 -19.57 0.86 -5.35
N VAL A 32 -20.59 1.18 -6.14
CA VAL A 32 -21.96 0.70 -5.90
C VAL A 32 -22.07 -0.81 -6.15
N SER A 33 -21.44 -1.31 -7.21
CA SER A 33 -21.52 -2.73 -7.55
C SER A 33 -20.66 -3.63 -6.66
N ARG A 34 -19.60 -3.10 -6.03
CA ARG A 34 -18.64 -3.87 -5.23
C ARG A 34 -18.17 -3.11 -3.98
N PRO A 35 -19.08 -2.72 -3.06
CA PRO A 35 -18.73 -1.92 -1.88
C PRO A 35 -17.71 -2.63 -0.97
N LEU A 36 -17.74 -3.96 -0.92
CA LEU A 36 -16.84 -4.78 -0.12
C LEU A 36 -15.38 -4.77 -0.62
N PHE A 37 -15.15 -4.44 -1.89
CA PHE A 37 -13.81 -4.27 -2.43
C PHE A 37 -13.06 -3.13 -1.73
N TYR A 38 -13.74 -2.03 -1.44
CA TYR A 38 -13.12 -0.87 -0.79
C TYR A 38 -12.77 -1.15 0.67
N LEU A 39 -13.59 -1.96 1.38
CA LEU A 39 -13.24 -2.44 2.72
C LEU A 39 -12.03 -3.37 2.70
N PHE A 40 -11.90 -4.20 1.66
CA PHE A 40 -10.72 -5.03 1.44
C PHE A 40 -9.47 -4.20 1.15
N MET A 41 -9.56 -3.21 0.26
CA MET A 41 -8.47 -2.27 0.01
C MET A 41 -8.10 -1.49 1.27
N ALA A 42 -9.07 -1.12 2.11
CA ALA A 42 -8.82 -0.46 3.38
C ALA A 42 -7.97 -1.33 4.31
N GLY A 43 -8.26 -2.64 4.38
CA GLY A 43 -7.43 -3.60 5.11
C GLY A 43 -6.00 -3.67 4.57
N ILE A 44 -5.83 -3.79 3.25
CA ILE A 44 -4.51 -3.81 2.60
C ILE A 44 -3.73 -2.55 2.95
N TYR A 45 -4.32 -1.38 2.71
CA TYR A 45 -3.66 -0.11 2.97
C TYR A 45 -3.34 0.07 4.46
N THR A 46 -4.25 -0.34 5.36
CA THR A 46 -4.00 -0.24 6.79
C THR A 46 -2.80 -1.09 7.20
N SER A 47 -2.75 -2.35 6.76
CA SER A 47 -1.62 -3.24 7.05
C SER A 47 -0.31 -2.73 6.47
N TYR A 48 -0.34 -2.26 5.22
CA TYR A 48 0.83 -1.71 4.53
C TYR A 48 1.36 -0.45 5.20
N TYR A 49 0.51 0.56 5.43
CA TYR A 49 0.91 1.83 6.05
C TYR A 49 1.28 1.66 7.52
N ALA A 50 0.68 0.71 8.25
CA ALA A 50 1.08 0.41 9.62
C ALA A 50 2.51 -0.17 9.70
N ILE A 51 2.87 -1.07 8.78
CA ILE A 51 4.23 -1.59 8.65
C ILE A 51 5.18 -0.46 8.26
N LEU A 52 4.85 0.28 7.20
CA LEU A 52 5.74 1.31 6.67
C LEU A 52 5.96 2.44 7.69
N GLU A 53 4.94 2.87 8.43
CA GLU A 53 5.10 3.84 9.52
C GLU A 53 5.97 3.29 10.65
N ASP A 54 5.83 2.00 11.03
CA ASP A 54 6.74 1.39 12.01
C ASP A 54 8.18 1.38 11.51
N LEU A 55 8.42 1.04 10.24
CA LEU A 55 9.75 1.04 9.65
C LEU A 55 10.33 2.45 9.60
N ILE A 56 9.53 3.46 9.22
CA ILE A 56 9.94 4.86 9.20
C ILE A 56 10.36 5.31 10.60
N VAL A 57 9.57 5.02 11.63
CA VAL A 57 9.87 5.44 12.99
C VAL A 57 11.05 4.67 13.60
N ARG A 58 11.13 3.36 13.34
CA ARG A 58 12.18 2.47 13.87
C ARG A 58 13.54 2.69 13.22
N PHE A 59 13.57 2.90 11.91
CA PHE A 59 14.81 2.98 11.13
C PHE A 59 15.07 4.37 10.56
N LYS A 60 14.21 5.36 10.84
CA LYS A 60 14.34 6.75 10.38
C LYS A 60 14.50 6.81 8.86
N LEU A 61 13.58 6.15 8.16
CA LEU A 61 13.71 5.92 6.72
C LEU A 61 13.78 7.23 5.92
N THR A 62 14.64 7.24 4.90
CA THR A 62 14.72 8.31 3.89
C THR A 62 13.63 8.17 2.84
N ASN A 63 13.37 9.22 2.06
CA ASN A 63 12.43 9.17 0.94
C ASN A 63 12.76 8.05 -0.06
N LEU A 64 14.04 7.82 -0.35
CA LEU A 64 14.48 6.70 -1.19
C LEU A 64 14.09 5.36 -0.57
N GLN A 65 14.32 5.16 0.72
CA GLN A 65 13.99 3.91 1.40
C GLN A 65 12.48 3.66 1.46
N ILE A 66 11.68 4.72 1.66
CA ILE A 66 10.23 4.67 1.56
C ILE A 66 9.82 4.27 0.14
N ALA A 67 10.41 4.89 -0.90
CA ALA A 67 10.15 4.54 -2.30
C ALA A 67 10.50 3.08 -2.60
N LEU A 68 11.66 2.59 -2.15
CA LEU A 68 12.09 1.20 -2.35
C LEU A 68 11.13 0.20 -1.68
N PHE A 69 10.74 0.46 -0.43
CA PHE A 69 9.78 -0.41 0.26
C PHE A 69 8.41 -0.40 -0.42
N SER A 70 7.96 0.78 -0.85
CA SER A 70 6.70 0.94 -1.58
C SER A 70 6.74 0.26 -2.95
N LEU A 71 7.87 0.33 -3.65
CA LEU A 71 8.08 -0.36 -4.93
C LEU A 71 8.07 -1.89 -4.74
N PHE A 72 8.82 -2.40 -3.77
CA PHE A 72 8.79 -3.82 -3.42
C PHE A 72 7.37 -4.28 -3.13
N TRP A 73 6.65 -3.52 -2.29
CA TRP A 73 5.29 -3.85 -1.93
C TRP A 73 4.36 -3.80 -3.13
N SER A 74 4.55 -2.88 -4.07
CA SER A 74 3.69 -2.72 -5.24
C SER A 74 3.72 -3.88 -6.22
N PHE A 75 4.88 -4.52 -6.41
CA PHE A 75 5.02 -5.60 -7.38
C PHE A 75 4.25 -6.86 -6.99
N TYR A 76 4.05 -7.09 -5.70
CA TYR A 76 3.25 -8.21 -5.23
C TYR A 76 1.77 -8.11 -5.68
N PRO A 77 0.98 -7.09 -5.27
CA PRO A 77 -0.41 -6.95 -5.66
C PRO A 77 -0.58 -6.72 -7.17
N THR A 78 0.34 -6.01 -7.82
CA THR A 78 0.23 -5.76 -9.27
C THR A 78 0.47 -7.02 -10.10
N THR A 79 1.23 -7.98 -9.59
CA THR A 79 1.52 -9.24 -10.29
C THR A 79 0.54 -10.33 -9.89
N PHE A 80 0.38 -10.59 -8.60
CA PHE A 80 -0.29 -11.80 -8.11
C PHE A 80 -1.76 -11.61 -7.76
N ILE A 81 -2.25 -10.37 -7.64
CA ILE A 81 -3.65 -10.10 -7.34
C ILE A 81 -4.37 -9.58 -8.58
N THR A 82 -3.77 -8.58 -9.23
CA THR A 82 -4.41 -7.87 -10.34
C THR A 82 -3.96 -8.33 -11.73
N ASN A 83 -2.86 -9.09 -11.81
CA ASN A 83 -2.17 -9.47 -13.06
C ASN A 83 -1.75 -8.30 -13.96
N ASN A 84 -1.86 -7.04 -13.50
CA ASN A 84 -1.55 -5.86 -14.29
C ASN A 84 -0.09 -5.82 -14.77
N LEU A 85 0.84 -6.35 -13.96
CA LEU A 85 2.26 -6.37 -14.34
C LEU A 85 2.59 -7.40 -15.44
N ILE A 86 1.72 -8.39 -15.65
CA ILE A 86 1.95 -9.53 -16.54
C ILE A 86 0.91 -9.65 -17.66
N ASN A 87 -0.12 -8.80 -17.64
CA ASN A 87 -1.15 -8.73 -18.67
C ASN A 87 -0.71 -7.73 -19.76
N ALA A 88 -0.44 -8.23 -20.97
CA ALA A 88 -0.02 -7.41 -22.12
C ALA A 88 -1.06 -6.37 -22.56
N GLN A 89 -2.34 -6.56 -22.24
CA GLN A 89 -3.40 -5.62 -22.61
C GLN A 89 -3.50 -4.41 -21.65
N THR A 90 -2.86 -4.49 -20.49
CA THR A 90 -2.88 -3.40 -19.50
C THR A 90 -1.97 -2.25 -19.97
N TYR A 91 -2.49 -1.02 -20.06
CA TYR A 91 -1.74 0.18 -20.49
C TYR A 91 -1.04 0.10 -21.87
N GLY A 92 -1.45 -0.81 -22.76
CA GLY A 92 -0.91 -0.89 -24.14
C GLY A 92 0.60 -1.12 -24.25
N GLY A 93 1.25 -1.61 -23.19
CA GLY A 93 2.70 -1.77 -23.12
C GLY A 93 3.21 -3.01 -23.85
N ARG A 94 4.43 -2.92 -24.40
CA ARG A 94 5.17 -4.09 -24.88
C ARG A 94 5.56 -4.99 -23.71
N THR A 95 5.67 -6.30 -23.93
CA THR A 95 6.14 -7.23 -22.89
C THR A 95 7.61 -7.60 -23.10
N LEU A 96 8.37 -7.66 -22.00
CA LEU A 96 9.74 -8.16 -21.96
C LEU A 96 9.83 -9.22 -20.86
N LEU A 97 10.27 -10.44 -21.19
CA LEU A 97 10.23 -11.60 -20.28
C LEU A 97 8.84 -11.84 -19.64
N GLY A 98 7.76 -11.44 -20.35
CA GLY A 98 6.38 -11.52 -19.86
C GLY A 98 5.94 -10.35 -18.97
N ILE A 99 6.83 -9.43 -18.62
CA ILE A 99 6.51 -8.22 -17.85
C ILE A 99 6.01 -7.14 -18.81
N ASN A 100 4.82 -6.60 -18.55
CA ASN A 100 4.28 -5.45 -19.26
C ASN A 100 5.06 -4.19 -18.89
N LEU A 101 5.82 -3.65 -19.85
CA LEU A 101 6.66 -2.47 -19.65
C LEU A 101 5.85 -1.21 -19.35
N GLY A 102 4.66 -1.06 -19.93
CA GLY A 102 3.76 0.07 -19.64
C GLY A 102 3.31 0.06 -18.18
N ALA A 103 2.83 -1.09 -17.70
CA ALA A 103 2.46 -1.27 -16.30
C ALA A 103 3.66 -1.11 -15.36
N PHE A 104 4.82 -1.68 -15.72
CA PHE A 104 6.05 -1.55 -14.96
C PHE A 104 6.49 -0.09 -14.80
N LEU A 105 6.56 0.68 -15.90
CA LEU A 105 6.95 2.09 -15.88
C LEU A 105 5.94 2.94 -15.10
N PHE A 106 4.65 2.67 -15.26
CA PHE A 106 3.60 3.36 -14.50
C PHE A 106 3.74 3.13 -12.98
N ILE A 107 3.98 1.88 -12.58
CA ILE A 107 4.21 1.54 -11.17
C ILE A 107 5.48 2.20 -10.66
N LEU A 108 6.58 2.13 -11.43
CA LEU A 108 7.89 2.62 -11.04
C LEU A 108 7.89 4.14 -10.83
N PHE A 109 7.27 4.90 -11.75
CA PHE A 109 7.41 6.36 -11.78
C PHE A 109 6.21 7.13 -11.25
N PHE A 110 5.02 6.53 -11.19
CA PHE A 110 3.81 7.28 -10.83
C PHE A 110 3.08 6.70 -9.62
N ALA A 111 2.75 5.40 -9.62
CA ALA A 111 1.79 4.88 -8.66
C ALA A 111 2.38 4.71 -7.25
N TRP A 112 3.09 3.63 -6.98
CA TRP A 112 3.33 3.20 -5.61
C TRP A 112 4.48 3.91 -4.90
N PRO A 113 5.67 4.09 -5.50
CA PRO A 113 6.80 4.69 -4.80
C PRO A 113 6.58 6.14 -4.46
N PHE A 114 6.01 6.88 -5.41
CA PHE A 114 5.86 8.33 -5.32
C PHE A 114 4.48 8.70 -4.79
N LEU A 115 3.41 8.42 -5.52
CA LEU A 115 2.07 8.89 -5.15
C LEU A 115 1.49 8.17 -3.93
N GLN A 116 1.55 6.84 -3.87
CA GLN A 116 1.02 6.09 -2.72
C GLN A 116 2.03 6.04 -1.57
N GLY A 117 3.34 6.03 -1.84
CA GLY A 117 4.40 5.98 -0.83
C GLY A 117 4.75 7.36 -0.26
N ILE A 118 5.75 8.02 -0.86
CA ILE A 118 6.33 9.27 -0.34
C ILE A 118 5.27 10.36 -0.17
N PHE A 119 4.48 10.58 -1.20
CA PHE A 119 3.53 11.67 -1.29
C PHE A 119 2.44 11.58 -0.23
N THR A 120 1.85 10.38 -0.06
CA THR A 120 0.85 10.13 0.97
C THR A 120 1.37 10.45 2.37
N PHE A 121 2.59 10.00 2.70
CA PHE A 121 3.19 10.29 4.00
C PHE A 121 3.53 11.76 4.18
N TYR A 122 3.93 12.43 3.09
CA TYR A 122 4.15 13.88 3.13
C TYR A 122 2.87 14.62 3.52
N LEU A 123 1.75 14.32 2.85
CA LEU A 123 0.45 14.91 3.17
C LEU A 123 0.01 14.59 4.61
N ALA A 124 0.13 13.34 5.04
CA ALA A 124 -0.24 12.92 6.38
C ALA A 124 0.57 13.66 7.46
N ASN A 125 1.87 13.85 7.26
CA ASN A 125 2.75 14.58 8.19
C ASN A 125 2.49 16.10 8.23
N ARG A 126 1.96 16.68 7.15
CA ARG A 126 1.50 18.08 7.13
C ARG A 126 0.22 18.27 7.94
N LEU A 127 -0.65 17.25 7.99
CA LEU A 127 -1.90 17.31 8.74
C LEU A 127 -1.72 17.01 10.23
N VAL A 128 -0.88 16.02 10.56
CA VAL A 128 -0.59 15.65 11.95
C VAL A 128 0.90 15.43 12.13
N PRO A 129 1.55 16.13 13.09
CA PRO A 129 2.98 15.96 13.31
C PRO A 129 3.28 14.54 13.76
N ARG A 130 4.29 13.91 13.13
CA ARG A 130 4.74 12.56 13.47
C ARG A 130 5.26 12.51 14.91
N ASP A 131 4.76 11.52 15.63
CA ASP A 131 5.30 11.11 16.91
C ASP A 131 6.42 10.09 16.65
N TRP A 132 7.66 10.46 16.99
CA TRP A 132 8.83 9.63 16.74
C TRP A 132 9.12 8.60 17.82
N ASP A 133 8.44 8.71 18.96
CA ASP A 133 8.70 7.93 20.18
C ASP A 133 7.52 7.01 20.52
N HIS A 134 6.56 6.86 19.60
CA HIS A 134 5.41 6.00 19.80
C HIS A 134 5.81 4.52 19.94
N PRO A 135 4.98 3.69 20.61
CA PRO A 135 5.20 2.25 20.70
C PRO A 135 5.33 1.59 19.32
N ARG A 136 6.36 0.75 19.18
CA ARG A 136 6.66 0.05 17.94
C ARG A 136 5.78 -1.19 17.76
N MET A 137 5.57 -1.60 16.53
CA MET A 137 4.84 -2.80 16.17
C MET A 137 5.58 -4.05 16.66
N GLY A 138 4.88 -4.89 17.40
CA GLY A 138 5.39 -6.19 17.86
C GLY A 138 5.33 -7.26 16.78
N VAL A 139 5.95 -8.41 17.04
CA VAL A 139 6.03 -9.56 16.11
C VAL A 139 4.64 -10.04 15.67
N ILE A 140 3.69 -10.15 16.60
CA ILE A 140 2.30 -10.53 16.30
C ILE A 140 1.67 -9.54 15.33
N GLY A 141 1.85 -8.24 15.56
CA GLY A 141 1.36 -7.20 14.66
C GLY A 141 1.90 -7.39 13.24
N TYR A 142 3.22 -7.58 13.11
CA TYR A 142 3.85 -7.86 11.82
C TYR A 142 3.29 -9.12 11.16
N ALA A 143 3.15 -10.22 11.89
CA ALA A 143 2.60 -11.47 11.38
C ALA A 143 1.17 -11.29 10.86
N LEU A 144 0.32 -10.59 11.62
CA LEU A 144 -1.07 -10.30 11.20
C LEU A 144 -1.11 -9.39 9.96
N ALA A 145 -0.28 -8.35 9.93
CA ALA A 145 -0.25 -7.42 8.80
C ALA A 145 0.28 -8.09 7.53
N ILE A 146 1.43 -8.79 7.60
CA ILE A 146 1.99 -9.54 6.47
C ILE A 146 1.05 -10.67 6.05
N GLY A 147 0.48 -11.40 7.01
CA GLY A 147 -0.50 -12.45 6.74
C GLY A 147 -1.72 -11.90 6.01
N TYR A 148 -2.27 -10.77 6.45
CA TYR A 148 -3.36 -10.11 5.74
C TYR A 148 -2.96 -9.74 4.32
N LEU A 149 -1.80 -9.11 4.18
CA LEU A 149 -1.25 -8.62 2.91
C LEU A 149 -0.95 -9.72 1.88
N LEU A 150 -0.53 -10.92 2.31
CA LEU A 150 -0.15 -12.02 1.42
C LEU A 150 -1.26 -13.05 1.22
N ILE A 151 -2.06 -13.34 2.25
CA ILE A 151 -2.98 -14.47 2.23
C ILE A 151 -4.36 -14.03 1.75
N ILE A 152 -4.89 -12.97 2.35
CA ILE A 152 -6.28 -12.55 2.11
C ILE A 152 -6.47 -12.19 0.64
N PRO A 153 -5.57 -11.46 -0.04
CA PRO A 153 -5.76 -11.19 -1.45
C PRO A 153 -5.73 -12.39 -2.37
N GLN A 154 -4.95 -13.42 -2.05
CA GLN A 154 -4.89 -14.65 -2.85
C GLN A 154 -6.17 -15.48 -2.71
N ILE A 155 -6.73 -15.52 -1.51
CA ILE A 155 -8.03 -16.15 -1.26
C ILE A 155 -9.14 -15.35 -1.95
N SER A 156 -9.01 -14.02 -1.93
CA SER A 156 -10.04 -13.09 -2.38
C SER A 156 -10.10 -12.97 -3.89
N ASN A 157 -8.98 -12.68 -4.53
CA ASN A 157 -8.85 -12.69 -5.96
C ASN A 157 -8.25 -14.03 -6.39
N ARG A 158 -9.12 -15.02 -6.64
CA ARG A 158 -8.78 -16.09 -7.59
C ARG A 158 -8.91 -15.51 -9.00
N ALA A 159 -8.06 -14.54 -9.33
CA ALA A 159 -7.87 -14.20 -10.73
C ALA A 159 -7.36 -15.49 -11.37
N ALA A 160 -8.11 -16.03 -12.35
CA ALA A 160 -7.61 -17.11 -13.17
C ALA A 160 -6.21 -16.66 -13.64
N GLY A 161 -5.17 -17.46 -13.35
CA GLY A 161 -3.80 -17.11 -13.71
C GLY A 161 -3.81 -16.61 -15.14
N ALA A 162 -3.22 -15.44 -15.39
CA ALA A 162 -3.31 -14.80 -16.69
C ALA A 162 -2.93 -15.84 -17.76
N ALA A 163 -3.90 -16.18 -18.61
CA ALA A 163 -3.75 -17.28 -19.56
C ALA A 163 -2.52 -17.01 -20.44
N GLY A 164 -1.60 -17.97 -20.50
CA GLY A 164 -0.38 -17.86 -21.29
C GLY A 164 0.81 -17.17 -20.62
N VAL A 165 0.76 -16.80 -19.32
CA VAL A 165 1.94 -16.29 -18.62
C VAL A 165 2.93 -17.41 -18.35
N ARG A 166 4.15 -17.25 -18.87
CA ARG A 166 5.23 -18.23 -18.74
C ARG A 166 5.81 -18.23 -17.31
N PRO A 167 6.20 -19.39 -16.74
CA PRO A 167 6.83 -19.47 -15.41
C PRO A 167 8.02 -18.54 -15.21
N ILE A 168 8.81 -18.34 -16.28
CA ILE A 168 9.96 -17.42 -16.28
C ILE A 168 9.58 -15.98 -15.90
N THR A 169 8.35 -15.55 -16.18
CA THR A 169 7.82 -14.23 -15.82
C THR A 169 7.74 -14.06 -14.32
N TYR A 170 7.19 -15.05 -13.62
CA TYR A 170 7.07 -15.02 -12.16
C TYR A 170 8.45 -15.07 -11.51
N ILE A 171 9.37 -15.86 -12.05
CA ILE A 171 10.77 -15.88 -11.59
C ILE A 171 11.41 -14.50 -11.77
N ALA A 172 11.24 -13.86 -12.92
CA ALA A 172 11.77 -12.53 -13.17
C ALA A 172 11.22 -11.48 -12.19
N VAL A 173 9.90 -11.50 -11.91
CA VAL A 173 9.28 -10.60 -10.92
C VAL A 173 9.81 -10.89 -9.51
N LEU A 174 9.94 -12.16 -9.11
CA LEU A 174 10.47 -12.52 -7.79
C LEU A 174 11.93 -12.09 -7.61
N LEU A 175 12.78 -12.27 -8.63
CA LEU A 175 14.17 -11.81 -8.62
C LEU A 175 14.26 -10.28 -8.51
N LEU A 176 13.40 -9.57 -9.24
CA LEU A 176 13.30 -8.12 -9.17
C LEU A 176 12.86 -7.66 -7.77
N MET A 177 11.83 -8.27 -7.19
CA MET A 177 11.40 -8.01 -5.82
C MET A 177 12.51 -8.29 -4.80
N ALA A 178 13.22 -9.42 -4.94
CA ALA A 178 14.33 -9.77 -4.08
C ALA A 178 15.48 -8.75 -4.17
N GLY A 179 15.81 -8.29 -5.39
CA GLY A 179 16.81 -7.25 -5.62
C GLY A 179 16.44 -5.92 -4.97
N ILE A 180 15.19 -5.48 -5.09
CA ILE A 180 14.70 -4.24 -4.45
C ILE A 180 14.71 -4.38 -2.92
N LEU A 181 14.27 -5.51 -2.39
CA LEU A 181 14.30 -5.77 -0.94
C LEU A 181 15.75 -5.79 -0.42
N ALA A 182 16.66 -6.44 -1.13
CA ALA A 182 18.08 -6.43 -0.79
C ALA A 182 18.64 -5.00 -0.80
N TRP A 183 18.31 -4.20 -1.82
CA TRP A 183 18.72 -2.80 -1.89
C TRP A 183 18.15 -1.97 -0.73
N PHE A 184 16.86 -2.14 -0.40
CA PHE A 184 16.24 -1.53 0.77
C PHE A 184 17.00 -1.89 2.05
N ILE A 185 17.24 -3.18 2.32
CA ILE A 185 17.96 -3.64 3.52
C ILE A 185 19.37 -3.05 3.58
N LEU A 186 20.11 -3.07 2.47
CA LEU A 186 21.46 -2.52 2.39
C LEU A 186 21.47 -1.01 2.63
N SER A 187 20.53 -0.28 2.04
CA SER A 187 20.41 1.17 2.23
C SER A 187 20.09 1.53 3.68
N VAL A 188 19.18 0.80 4.33
CA VAL A 188 18.85 1.00 5.75
C VAL A 188 20.05 0.70 6.65
N ARG A 189 20.78 -0.38 6.38
CA ARG A 189 21.99 -0.73 7.15
C ARG A 189 23.08 0.34 7.01
N ARG A 190 23.27 0.88 5.80
CA ARG A 190 24.25 1.93 5.51
C ARG A 190 23.94 3.22 6.27
N ASP A 191 22.67 3.61 6.33
CA ASP A 191 22.25 4.91 6.88
C ASP A 191 21.88 4.89 8.37
N ARG A 192 22.01 3.75 9.07
CA ARG A 192 21.71 3.62 10.51
C ARG A 192 22.43 4.62 11.43
N LYS A 193 23.54 5.21 10.97
CA LYS A 193 24.34 6.17 11.74
C LYS A 193 23.94 7.62 11.51
N ARG A 194 23.00 7.90 10.60
CA ARG A 194 22.56 9.28 10.34
C ARG A 194 21.64 9.73 11.48
N PRO A 195 21.77 10.98 11.96
CA PRO A 195 20.76 11.58 12.84
C PRO A 195 19.40 11.53 12.13
N ALA A 196 18.32 11.43 12.92
CA ALA A 196 16.97 11.30 12.38
C ALA A 196 16.75 12.36 11.28
N PRO A 197 16.52 11.98 10.01
CA PRO A 197 16.29 12.96 8.99
C PRO A 197 14.97 13.64 9.33
N ALA A 198 14.99 14.98 9.39
CA ALA A 198 13.76 15.72 9.22
C ALA A 198 13.16 15.25 7.89
N PHE A 199 11.85 15.04 7.84
CA PHE A 199 11.18 14.85 6.56
C PHE A 199 11.41 16.15 5.78
N GLU A 200 12.36 16.15 4.84
CA GLU A 200 12.72 17.36 4.11
C GLU A 200 11.54 17.74 3.22
N ALA A 201 10.86 18.82 3.58
CA ALA A 201 9.85 19.45 2.74
C ALA A 201 10.57 20.09 1.55
N LEU A 202 10.76 19.30 0.50
CA LEU A 202 11.33 19.78 -0.75
C LEU A 202 10.24 20.55 -1.52
N PRO A 203 10.51 21.72 -2.12
CA PRO A 203 9.57 22.44 -2.97
C PRO A 203 9.00 21.56 -4.12
N PHE A 204 9.79 20.58 -4.57
CA PHE A 204 9.34 19.57 -5.51
C PHE A 204 8.18 18.72 -4.98
N MET A 205 8.15 18.40 -3.68
CA MET A 205 7.04 17.67 -3.07
C MET A 205 5.77 18.53 -3.00
N ASP A 206 5.89 19.84 -2.74
CA ASP A 206 4.75 20.76 -2.81
C ASP A 206 4.21 20.89 -4.23
N PHE A 207 5.09 20.95 -5.23
CA PHE A 207 4.69 20.85 -6.64
C PHE A 207 3.99 19.53 -6.93
N LEU A 208 4.50 18.40 -6.44
CA LEU A 208 3.83 17.10 -6.59
C LEU A 208 2.47 17.06 -5.89
N VAL A 209 2.23 17.82 -4.81
CA VAL A 209 0.89 17.95 -4.18
C VAL A 209 -0.08 18.60 -5.14
N ILE A 210 0.31 19.73 -5.71
CA ILE A 210 -0.52 20.46 -6.66
C ILE A 210 -0.71 19.63 -7.95
N ALA A 211 0.36 19.01 -8.46
CA ALA A 211 0.32 18.15 -9.62
C ALA A 211 -0.48 16.87 -9.38
N SER A 212 -0.54 16.34 -8.15
CA SER A 212 -1.34 15.16 -7.82
C SER A 212 -2.84 15.41 -8.01
N VAL A 213 -3.32 16.64 -7.80
CA VAL A 213 -4.70 17.03 -8.09
C VAL A 213 -4.95 16.93 -9.60
N VAL A 214 -4.02 17.44 -10.41
CA VAL A 214 -4.07 17.36 -11.88
C VAL A 214 -3.96 15.91 -12.36
N VAL A 215 -3.07 15.11 -11.77
CA VAL A 215 -2.90 13.67 -12.07
C VAL A 215 -4.13 12.88 -11.64
N LEU A 216 -4.75 13.16 -10.50
CA LEU A 216 -6.00 12.55 -10.05
C LEU A 216 -7.15 12.87 -11.01
N PHE A 217 -7.25 14.13 -11.47
CA PHE A 217 -8.22 14.53 -12.50
C PHE A 217 -7.94 13.85 -13.84
N ALA A 218 -6.68 13.83 -14.29
CA ALA A 218 -6.27 13.21 -15.55
C ALA A 218 -6.48 11.68 -15.52
N LEU A 219 -6.11 11.00 -14.44
CA LEU A 219 -6.35 9.57 -14.24
C LEU A 219 -7.86 9.27 -14.18
N GLY A 220 -8.64 10.10 -13.49
CA GLY A 220 -10.11 10.00 -13.50
C GLY A 220 -10.69 10.05 -14.91
N THR A 221 -10.14 10.87 -15.81
CA THR A 221 -10.55 10.91 -17.23
C THR A 221 -10.00 9.74 -18.07
N PHE A 222 -8.77 9.28 -17.81
CA PHE A 222 -8.12 8.18 -18.54
C PHE A 222 -8.76 6.82 -18.23
N PHE A 223 -9.12 6.57 -16.97
CA PHE A 223 -9.78 5.33 -16.55
C PHE A 223 -11.26 5.28 -16.91
N TYR A 224 -11.93 6.44 -17.05
CA TYR A 224 -13.30 6.50 -17.57
C TYR A 224 -13.42 5.91 -18.99
N GLN A 225 -12.38 6.04 -19.81
CA GLN A 225 -12.32 5.44 -21.15
C GLN A 225 -11.86 3.96 -21.14
N GLY A 226 -11.25 3.49 -20.05
CA GLY A 226 -10.66 2.16 -19.91
C GLY A 226 -11.62 1.09 -19.39
N ARG A 227 -12.63 0.69 -20.18
CA ARG A 227 -13.51 -0.47 -19.86
C ARG A 227 -12.76 -1.78 -19.54
N ALA A 228 -11.47 -1.90 -19.89
CA ALA A 228 -10.66 -3.11 -19.74
C ALA A 228 -10.08 -3.35 -18.32
N VAL A 229 -9.91 -2.32 -17.49
CA VAL A 229 -9.29 -2.48 -16.14
C VAL A 229 -10.32 -2.94 -15.09
N VAL A 230 -11.60 -2.64 -15.31
CA VAL A 230 -12.68 -2.80 -14.33
C VAL A 230 -13.34 -4.18 -14.40
N THR A 231 -13.30 -4.86 -15.55
CA THR A 231 -14.02 -6.12 -15.81
C THR A 231 -13.25 -7.39 -15.43
N THR A 232 -11.96 -7.31 -15.12
CA THR A 232 -11.05 -8.48 -15.06
C THR A 232 -10.79 -9.06 -13.66
N GLN A 233 -11.40 -8.54 -12.59
CA GLN A 233 -11.10 -8.98 -11.21
C GLN A 233 -12.36 -9.44 -10.45
N PRO A 234 -12.86 -10.67 -10.65
CA PRO A 234 -13.95 -11.21 -9.83
C PRO A 234 -13.41 -11.70 -8.47
N LEU A 235 -13.79 -11.00 -7.39
CA LEU A 235 -13.58 -11.45 -6.02
C LEU A 235 -14.57 -12.56 -5.66
N SER A 236 -14.10 -13.66 -5.07
CA SER A 236 -14.97 -14.78 -4.70
C SER A 236 -15.73 -14.51 -3.39
N GLN A 237 -17.01 -14.88 -3.32
CA GLN A 237 -17.88 -14.69 -2.15
C GLN A 237 -17.36 -15.41 -0.88
N ARG A 238 -16.58 -16.49 -1.03
CA ARG A 238 -15.95 -17.18 0.11
C ARG A 238 -14.90 -16.33 0.81
N ALA A 239 -14.19 -15.50 0.06
CA ALA A 239 -13.16 -14.67 0.63
C ALA A 239 -13.73 -13.49 1.43
N VAL A 240 -14.90 -13.01 1.03
CA VAL A 240 -15.70 -12.07 1.80
C VAL A 240 -16.00 -12.63 3.19
N VAL A 241 -16.41 -13.89 3.30
CA VAL A 241 -16.75 -14.54 4.59
C VAL A 241 -15.51 -14.69 5.48
N ILE A 242 -14.39 -15.15 4.93
CA ILE A 242 -13.12 -15.33 5.67
C ILE A 242 -12.62 -13.97 6.20
N GLN A 243 -12.76 -12.92 5.41
CA GLN A 243 -12.31 -11.59 5.76
C GLN A 243 -13.18 -10.91 6.84
N HIS A 244 -14.49 -11.15 6.86
CA HIS A 244 -15.37 -10.67 7.93
C HIS A 244 -14.97 -11.28 9.28
N GLY A 245 -14.66 -12.58 9.29
CA GLY A 245 -14.12 -13.25 10.48
C GLY A 245 -12.82 -12.63 10.98
N TRP A 246 -11.91 -12.27 10.06
CA TRP A 246 -10.62 -11.66 10.40
C TRP A 246 -10.75 -10.22 10.92
N LEU A 247 -11.63 -9.41 10.34
CA LEU A 247 -11.93 -8.04 10.80
C LEU A 247 -12.60 -8.04 12.17
N ALA A 248 -13.56 -8.95 12.39
CA ALA A 248 -14.19 -9.14 13.69
C ALA A 248 -13.16 -9.58 14.75
N LEU A 249 -12.28 -10.54 14.42
CA LEU A 249 -11.20 -10.99 15.32
C LEU A 249 -10.23 -9.85 15.66
N SER A 250 -9.86 -9.05 14.66
CA SER A 250 -8.95 -7.89 14.85
C SER A 250 -9.61 -6.78 15.67
N ALA A 251 -10.88 -6.48 15.42
CA ALA A 251 -11.65 -5.50 16.18
C ALA A 251 -11.89 -5.95 17.63
N VAL A 252 -12.18 -7.24 17.85
CA VAL A 252 -12.33 -7.84 19.19
C VAL A 252 -11.00 -7.88 19.93
N ALA A 253 -9.90 -8.26 19.28
CA ALA A 253 -8.57 -8.21 19.89
C ALA A 253 -8.18 -6.78 20.29
N PHE A 254 -8.50 -5.80 19.44
CA PHE A 254 -8.27 -4.38 19.72
C PHE A 254 -9.15 -3.88 20.87
N LEU A 255 -10.41 -4.29 20.93
CA LEU A 255 -11.36 -3.98 22.00
C LEU A 255 -10.92 -4.60 23.33
N ILE A 256 -10.51 -5.87 23.34
CA ILE A 256 -9.98 -6.58 24.52
C ILE A 256 -8.73 -5.88 25.04
N TYR A 257 -7.79 -5.54 24.16
CA TYR A 257 -6.62 -4.75 24.52
C TYR A 257 -7.03 -3.41 25.18
N ARG A 258 -8.03 -2.72 24.62
CA ARG A 258 -8.53 -1.42 25.10
C ARG A 258 -9.23 -1.49 26.44
N LEU A 259 -9.96 -2.57 26.71
CA LEU A 259 -10.78 -2.75 27.90
C LEU A 259 -9.99 -3.32 29.08
N PHE A 260 -8.98 -4.17 28.83
CA PHE A 260 -8.32 -4.93 29.89
C PHE A 260 -6.88 -4.52 30.21
N ILE A 261 -6.14 -3.89 29.28
CA ILE A 261 -4.71 -3.60 29.47
C ILE A 261 -4.45 -2.14 29.89
N ARG A 262 -5.49 -1.29 29.92
CA ARG A 262 -5.36 0.17 30.13
C ARG A 262 -5.32 0.63 31.59
N ARG A 263 -5.09 -0.26 32.57
CA ARG A 263 -5.11 0.10 34.00
C ARG A 263 -3.74 0.34 34.65
N ARG A 264 -2.63 0.28 33.91
CA ARG A 264 -1.33 0.63 34.47
C ARG A 264 -0.62 1.70 33.64
N ASP A 265 -0.58 2.86 34.29
CA ASP A 265 0.48 3.87 34.24
C ASP A 265 0.44 4.88 33.08
N VAL A 266 -0.18 6.01 33.38
CA VAL A 266 0.20 7.33 32.88
C VAL A 266 0.56 8.16 34.11
N VAL A 267 1.85 8.29 34.40
CA VAL A 267 2.39 9.44 35.12
C VAL A 267 3.48 10.01 34.23
N VAL A 268 3.25 11.30 33.92
CA VAL A 268 3.98 12.31 33.14
C VAL A 268 5.41 11.97 32.73
#